data_AF-A0A936UHZ9-F1
#
_entry.id   AF-A0A936UHZ9-F1
#
_cell.length_a   1.000
_cell.length_b   1.000
_cell.length_c   1.000
_cell.angle_alpha   90.00
_cell.angle_beta   90.00
_cell.angle_gamma   90.00
#
_symmetry.space_group_name_H-M   'P 1'
#
loop_
_entity.id
_entity.type
_entity.pdbx_description
1 polymer ?
#
loop_
_entity_poly.entity_id
_entity_poly.type
_entity_poly.pdbx_seq_one_letter_code
_entity_poly.pdbx_strand_id
1 'polypeptide(L)'
;MVLRNLLLYLACTLTLAASAQPTWRFHLAFEDGTGARDTIWMVFDTTATVGTNFGEVDDALGEGAVQMDPDSFNVWILNSAYDSTKTIAFPYAGMFPYITAEIQAFNYTYPITLRWDTALFRLPWLPAPGFPYDGGTMDNDFFFALNNDPWGHSFILGWSDSVVVEPFHPNMYVFPILVNLGMGSTTGTEELRSMVPLHPLPNPGSDKVSIRDAQPIQEVQLRSLDGRLWKVQKGQEKQLELNVPELPDGVYMLRVLRADGTWRQAPWVKVN
;
A
#
# COMPACT_ATOMS: atom_id res chain seq x y z
N MET A 1 -26.86 -18.39 45.96
CA MET A 1 -27.17 -18.01 44.55
C MET A 1 -26.35 -16.80 44.07
N VAL A 2 -26.02 -15.82 44.94
CA VAL A 2 -25.29 -14.58 44.57
C VAL A 2 -23.84 -14.79 44.10
N LEU A 3 -23.08 -15.71 44.72
CA LEU A 3 -21.66 -15.93 44.40
C LEU A 3 -21.41 -16.51 42.98
N ARG A 4 -22.34 -17.35 42.49
CA ARG A 4 -22.25 -17.96 41.15
C ARG A 4 -22.45 -16.92 40.04
N ASN A 5 -23.32 -15.94 40.27
CA ASN A 5 -23.53 -14.85 39.33
C ASN A 5 -22.32 -13.90 39.33
N LEU A 6 -21.72 -13.61 40.49
CA LEU A 6 -20.52 -12.78 40.59
C LEU A 6 -19.32 -13.39 39.83
N LEU A 7 -19.11 -14.70 39.94
CA LEU A 7 -18.05 -15.41 39.21
C LEU A 7 -18.29 -15.43 37.68
N LEU A 8 -19.55 -15.51 37.25
CA LEU A 8 -19.92 -15.40 35.84
C LEU A 8 -19.71 -13.98 35.29
N TYR A 9 -20.04 -12.95 36.07
CA TYR A 9 -19.73 -11.57 35.68
C TYR A 9 -18.23 -11.31 35.62
N LEU A 10 -17.44 -11.81 36.60
CA LEU A 10 -15.99 -11.65 36.61
C LEU A 10 -15.30 -12.39 35.44
N ALA A 11 -15.79 -13.59 35.09
CA ALA A 11 -15.31 -14.35 33.94
C ALA A 11 -15.64 -13.65 32.61
N CYS A 12 -16.86 -13.09 32.46
CA CYS A 12 -17.22 -12.29 31.29
C CYS A 12 -16.43 -10.99 31.18
N THR A 13 -16.11 -10.31 32.29
CA THR A 13 -15.28 -9.09 32.25
C THR A 13 -13.81 -9.39 31.96
N LEU A 14 -13.31 -10.58 32.32
CA LEU A 14 -11.94 -11.00 32.00
C LEU A 14 -11.79 -11.46 30.54
N THR A 15 -12.84 -12.00 29.90
CA THR A 15 -12.82 -12.30 28.45
C THR A 15 -12.97 -11.07 27.56
N LEU A 16 -13.35 -9.92 28.14
CA LEU A 16 -13.29 -8.61 27.49
C LEU A 16 -11.91 -7.94 27.65
N ALA A 17 -10.94 -8.61 28.28
CA ALA A 17 -9.55 -8.18 28.21
C ALA A 17 -9.15 -8.15 26.73
N ALA A 18 -9.00 -6.93 26.24
CA ALA A 18 -8.80 -6.58 24.84
C ALA A 18 -7.79 -7.52 24.17
N SER A 19 -8.17 -8.12 23.03
CA SER A 19 -7.15 -8.63 22.13
C SER A 19 -6.33 -7.41 21.73
N ALA A 20 -5.08 -7.33 22.17
CA ALA A 20 -4.16 -6.31 21.68
C ALA A 20 -4.18 -6.35 20.15
N GLN A 21 -4.31 -5.19 19.53
CA GLN A 21 -4.29 -5.07 18.08
C GLN A 21 -2.99 -5.74 17.58
N PRO A 22 -3.06 -6.75 16.69
CA PRO A 22 -1.85 -7.44 16.24
C PRO A 22 -0.85 -6.45 15.64
N THR A 23 0.44 -6.63 15.93
CA THR A 23 1.50 -5.84 15.29
C THR A 23 1.44 -6.03 13.79
N TRP A 24 1.41 -4.93 13.05
CA TRP A 24 1.57 -4.95 11.60
C TRP A 24 3.01 -4.63 11.25
N ARG A 25 3.63 -5.48 10.43
CA ARG A 25 5.02 -5.34 9.99
C ARG A 25 5.06 -5.41 8.48
N PHE A 26 5.48 -4.33 7.86
CA PHE A 26 5.81 -4.26 6.45
C PHE A 26 7.32 -4.20 6.29
N HIS A 27 7.83 -4.87 5.28
CA HIS A 27 9.24 -4.83 4.95
C HIS A 27 9.43 -4.50 3.47
N LEU A 28 10.53 -3.82 3.19
CA LEU A 28 11.03 -3.62 1.85
C LEU A 28 12.40 -4.30 1.77
N ALA A 29 12.47 -5.41 1.05
CA ALA A 29 13.68 -6.19 0.85
C ALA A 29 14.40 -5.72 -0.42
N PHE A 30 15.71 -5.57 -0.32
CA PHE A 30 16.58 -5.13 -1.42
C PHE A 30 17.58 -6.24 -1.73
N GLU A 31 17.82 -6.48 -3.02
CA GLU A 31 18.88 -7.35 -3.53
C GLU A 31 19.63 -6.60 -4.64
N ASP A 32 20.93 -6.42 -4.50
CA ASP A 32 21.76 -5.73 -5.49
C ASP A 32 22.28 -6.69 -6.58
N GLY A 33 22.99 -6.16 -7.58
CA GLY A 33 23.50 -6.91 -8.74
C GLY A 33 24.56 -7.95 -8.38
N THR A 34 25.12 -7.91 -7.17
CA THR A 34 26.03 -8.95 -6.66
C THR A 34 25.28 -10.09 -5.95
N GLY A 35 23.98 -9.91 -5.69
CA GLY A 35 23.15 -10.80 -4.89
C GLY A 35 23.21 -10.49 -3.38
N ALA A 36 23.87 -9.41 -2.97
CA ALA A 36 23.85 -8.96 -1.58
C ALA A 36 22.45 -8.45 -1.22
N ARG A 37 22.00 -8.71 0.01
CA ARG A 37 20.63 -8.42 0.45
C ARG A 37 20.61 -7.61 1.72
N ASP A 38 19.62 -6.72 1.81
CA ASP A 38 19.34 -5.95 3.03
C ASP A 38 17.85 -5.58 3.08
N THR A 39 17.34 -5.09 4.21
CA THR A 39 15.90 -4.92 4.44
C THR A 39 15.60 -3.76 5.39
N ILE A 40 14.56 -2.98 5.08
CA ILE A 40 13.95 -1.97 5.96
C ILE A 40 12.60 -2.47 6.47
N TRP A 41 12.31 -2.20 7.74
CA TRP A 41 11.05 -2.53 8.41
C TRP A 41 10.25 -1.28 8.76
N MET A 42 8.95 -1.31 8.47
CA MET A 42 7.97 -0.30 8.87
C MET A 42 6.91 -1.00 9.71
N VAL A 43 6.72 -0.55 10.94
CA VAL A 43 5.94 -1.26 11.95
C VAL A 43 4.82 -0.38 12.49
N PHE A 44 3.62 -0.94 12.60
CA PHE A 44 2.59 -0.41 13.48
C PHE A 44 2.39 -1.34 14.67
N ASP A 45 2.57 -0.80 15.88
CA ASP A 45 2.39 -1.54 17.14
C ASP A 45 1.67 -0.66 18.17
N THR A 46 0.83 -1.26 19.02
CA THR A 46 0.20 -0.53 20.13
C THR A 46 1.18 -0.05 21.20
N THR A 47 2.35 -0.68 21.30
CA THR A 47 3.41 -0.28 22.25
C THR A 47 4.38 0.71 21.66
N ALA A 48 4.30 0.99 20.35
CA ALA A 48 5.23 1.88 19.68
C ALA A 48 5.17 3.28 20.29
N THR A 49 6.32 3.82 20.66
CA THR A 49 6.43 5.20 21.14
C THR A 49 6.95 6.08 20.01
N VAL A 50 6.10 6.94 19.45
CA VAL A 50 6.61 8.02 18.59
C VAL A 50 7.09 9.13 19.50
N GLY A 51 8.37 9.42 19.37
CA GLY A 51 8.97 10.58 19.99
C GLY A 51 8.21 11.85 19.67
N THR A 52 7.51 12.43 20.64
CA THR A 52 6.98 13.80 20.47
C THR A 52 8.11 14.83 20.51
N ASN A 53 9.26 14.42 21.05
CA ASN A 53 10.51 15.16 21.07
C ASN A 53 11.52 14.49 20.15
N PHE A 54 12.32 15.30 19.45
CA PHE A 54 13.52 14.81 18.76
C PHE A 54 14.38 13.99 19.72
N GLY A 55 14.79 12.78 19.32
CA GLY A 55 15.67 11.90 20.10
C GLY A 55 15.00 10.75 20.87
N GLU A 56 13.67 10.66 20.90
CA GLU A 56 12.97 9.50 21.50
C GLU A 56 12.90 8.35 20.49
N VAL A 57 13.74 7.34 20.67
CA VAL A 57 13.89 6.15 19.80
C VAL A 57 13.25 4.92 20.47
N ASP A 58 12.41 4.16 19.76
CA ASP A 58 11.84 2.91 20.29
C ASP A 58 12.81 1.72 20.08
N ASP A 59 13.77 1.59 21.00
CA ASP A 59 14.71 0.46 20.99
C ASP A 59 14.01 -0.90 21.15
N ALA A 60 12.83 -0.95 21.78
CA ALA A 60 12.09 -2.20 21.99
C ALA A 60 11.52 -2.75 20.68
N LEU A 61 11.28 -1.89 19.69
CA LEU A 61 10.85 -2.26 18.35
C LEU A 61 11.98 -2.22 17.32
N GLY A 62 13.21 -1.95 17.74
CA GLY A 62 14.40 -2.03 16.90
C GLY A 62 14.69 -0.77 16.08
N GLU A 63 14.19 0.40 16.49
CA GLU A 63 14.52 1.70 15.89
C GLU A 63 15.91 2.23 16.31
N GLY A 64 16.59 1.51 17.20
CA GLY A 64 17.93 1.81 17.68
C GLY A 64 18.96 1.95 16.56
N ALA A 65 20.07 2.63 16.89
CA ALA A 65 21.19 2.82 15.97
C ALA A 65 21.78 1.47 15.52
N VAL A 66 22.09 1.36 14.23
CA VAL A 66 22.65 0.12 13.66
C VAL A 66 24.04 0.39 13.12
N GLN A 67 25.02 -0.38 13.59
CA GLN A 67 26.36 -0.36 13.02
C GLN A 67 26.34 -1.10 11.67
N MET A 68 26.75 -0.39 10.61
CA MET A 68 26.84 -0.93 9.26
C MET A 68 28.30 -1.09 8.83
N ASP A 69 28.58 -2.16 8.09
CA ASP A 69 29.89 -2.39 7.48
C ASP A 69 30.07 -1.47 6.25
N PRO A 70 31.04 -0.53 6.26
CA PRO A 70 31.25 0.43 5.18
C PRO A 70 31.79 -0.20 3.89
N ASP A 71 32.08 -1.51 3.86
CA ASP A 71 32.50 -2.23 2.64
C ASP A 71 31.38 -3.14 2.08
N SER A 72 30.24 -3.24 2.77
CA SER A 72 29.09 -4.07 2.37
C SER A 72 27.94 -3.22 1.83
N PHE A 73 27.09 -3.81 0.99
CA PHE A 73 25.80 -3.22 0.60
C PHE A 73 24.91 -3.03 1.83
N ASN A 74 24.46 -1.80 2.06
CA ASN A 74 23.55 -1.47 3.14
C ASN A 74 22.45 -0.51 2.68
N VAL A 75 21.24 -0.72 3.18
CA VAL A 75 20.12 0.25 3.15
C VAL A 75 19.78 0.69 4.57
N TRP A 76 19.36 1.93 4.77
CA TRP A 76 19.06 2.45 6.10
C TRP A 76 18.09 3.62 6.03
N ILE A 77 17.53 4.00 7.17
CA ILE A 77 16.70 5.20 7.35
C ILE A 77 17.21 5.98 8.57
N LEU A 78 16.84 7.26 8.69
CA LEU A 78 17.10 8.03 9.90
C LEU A 78 16.02 7.78 10.95
N ASN A 79 16.44 7.50 12.20
CA ASN A 79 15.52 7.53 13.34
C ASN A 79 15.32 8.97 13.87
N SER A 80 14.49 9.12 14.90
CA SER A 80 14.17 10.41 15.53
C SER A 80 15.38 11.10 16.20
N ALA A 81 16.47 10.38 16.44
CA ALA A 81 17.74 10.88 16.95
C ALA A 81 18.75 11.24 15.85
N TYR A 82 18.33 11.18 14.57
CA TYR A 82 19.19 11.37 13.39
C TYR A 82 20.33 10.35 13.28
N ASP A 83 20.15 9.15 13.85
CA ASP A 83 21.05 8.02 13.64
C ASP A 83 20.47 7.04 12.61
N SER A 84 21.34 6.24 12.02
CA SER A 84 20.97 5.20 11.07
C SER A 84 20.28 4.03 11.76
N THR A 85 19.14 3.62 11.23
CA THR A 85 18.41 2.43 11.68
C THR A 85 17.86 1.62 10.51
N LYS A 86 17.32 0.44 10.80
CA LYS A 86 16.67 -0.46 9.84
C LYS A 86 15.16 -0.55 10.06
N THR A 87 14.64 0.05 11.14
CA THR A 87 13.23 -0.05 11.51
C THR A 87 12.69 1.31 11.88
N ILE A 88 11.45 1.58 11.45
CA ILE A 88 10.64 2.68 12.00
C ILE A 88 9.33 2.12 12.52
N ALA A 89 8.88 2.59 13.67
CA ALA A 89 7.69 2.11 14.35
C ALA A 89 6.74 3.26 14.72
N PHE A 90 5.46 3.09 14.43
CA PHE A 90 4.42 4.06 14.77
C PHE A 90 3.31 3.41 15.60
N PRO A 91 2.68 4.15 16.54
CA PRO A 91 1.48 3.68 17.21
C PRO A 91 0.33 3.58 16.23
N TYR A 92 -0.56 2.60 16.43
CA TYR A 92 -1.81 2.59 15.68
C TYR A 92 -2.65 3.86 15.92
N ALA A 93 -2.69 4.33 17.16
CA ALA A 93 -3.50 5.46 17.56
C ALA A 93 -2.96 6.78 16.95
N GLY A 94 -3.76 7.41 16.10
CA GLY A 94 -3.48 8.74 15.54
C GLY A 94 -2.53 8.75 14.33
N MET A 95 -1.77 7.68 14.07
CA MET A 95 -0.81 7.63 12.98
C MET A 95 -1.21 6.64 11.86
N PHE A 96 -1.89 5.54 12.18
CA PHE A 96 -2.30 4.57 11.16
C PHE A 96 -3.29 5.19 10.14
N PRO A 97 -3.15 4.93 8.83
CA PRO A 97 -2.18 4.04 8.15
C PRO A 97 -0.88 4.71 7.66
N TYR A 98 -0.55 5.91 8.12
CA TYR A 98 0.50 6.73 7.55
C TYR A 98 1.89 6.44 8.13
N ILE A 99 2.84 6.10 7.25
CA ILE A 99 4.28 6.06 7.54
C ILE A 99 5.01 6.67 6.35
N THR A 100 5.94 7.56 6.60
CA THR A 100 6.87 8.07 5.59
C THR A 100 8.29 7.74 6.02
N ALA A 101 9.08 7.16 5.11
CA ALA A 101 10.48 6.84 5.35
C ALA A 101 11.31 7.18 4.12
N GLU A 102 12.40 7.93 4.32
CA GLU A 102 13.41 8.14 3.29
C GLU A 102 14.50 7.09 3.44
N ILE A 103 14.57 6.17 2.48
CA ILE A 103 15.54 5.07 2.48
C ILE A 103 16.79 5.51 1.74
N GLN A 104 17.90 5.39 2.44
CA GLN A 104 19.25 5.67 1.98
C GLN A 104 19.97 4.35 1.72
N ALA A 105 21.02 4.37 0.90
CA ALA A 105 21.87 3.21 0.68
C ALA A 105 23.29 3.57 0.28
N PHE A 106 24.23 2.65 0.49
CA PHE A 106 25.60 2.74 0.00
C PHE A 106 26.14 1.37 -0.42
N ASN A 107 27.22 1.37 -1.23
CA ASN A 107 27.89 0.18 -1.79
C ASN A 107 26.98 -0.80 -2.53
N TYR A 108 25.91 -0.31 -3.15
CA TYR A 108 25.07 -1.14 -4.01
C TYR A 108 25.65 -1.23 -5.42
N THR A 109 25.42 -2.36 -6.07
CA THR A 109 25.67 -2.55 -7.51
C THR A 109 24.33 -2.71 -8.23
N TYR A 110 24.13 -2.07 -9.38
CA TYR A 110 22.95 -2.32 -10.20
C TYR A 110 23.03 -3.67 -10.92
N PRO A 111 21.90 -4.31 -11.26
CA PRO A 111 20.53 -3.90 -10.94
C PRO A 111 20.17 -4.05 -9.47
N ILE A 112 19.16 -3.33 -9.00
CA ILE A 112 18.61 -3.50 -7.65
C ILE A 112 17.19 -4.04 -7.75
N THR A 113 16.93 -5.17 -7.11
CA THR A 113 15.59 -5.74 -6.99
C THR A 113 14.99 -5.33 -5.65
N LEU A 114 13.83 -4.67 -5.68
CA LEU A 114 13.02 -4.36 -4.51
C LEU A 114 11.86 -5.34 -4.44
N ARG A 115 11.53 -5.85 -3.25
CA ARG A 115 10.41 -6.78 -3.00
C ARG A 115 9.68 -6.47 -1.70
N TRP A 116 8.37 -6.70 -1.71
CA TRP A 116 7.49 -6.55 -0.56
C TRP A 116 6.27 -7.48 -0.70
N ASP A 117 5.41 -7.54 0.31
CA ASP A 117 4.18 -8.36 0.26
C ASP A 117 2.93 -7.47 0.18
N THR A 118 2.27 -7.48 -0.99
CA THR A 118 1.04 -6.70 -1.23
C THR A 118 -0.15 -7.18 -0.41
N ALA A 119 -0.15 -8.43 0.08
CA ALA A 119 -1.22 -8.96 0.91
C ALA A 119 -1.30 -8.26 2.27
N LEU A 120 -0.18 -7.67 2.74
CA LEU A 120 -0.12 -6.94 4.00
C LEU A 120 -1.03 -5.71 4.05
N PHE A 121 -1.33 -5.09 2.90
CA PHE A 121 -2.25 -3.95 2.81
C PHE A 121 -3.73 -4.35 2.92
N ARG A 122 -4.03 -5.64 2.92
CA ARG A 122 -5.40 -6.19 2.80
C ARG A 122 -5.76 -7.14 3.94
N LEU A 123 -4.99 -7.11 5.04
CA LEU A 123 -5.23 -8.01 6.17
C LEU A 123 -6.58 -7.67 6.83
N PRO A 124 -7.43 -8.66 7.14
CA PRO A 124 -8.80 -8.44 7.59
C PRO A 124 -8.89 -7.83 8.99
N TRP A 125 -7.77 -7.77 9.72
CA TRP A 125 -7.69 -7.23 11.09
C TRP A 125 -7.09 -5.83 11.14
N LEU A 126 -6.74 -5.21 10.01
CA LEU A 126 -6.27 -3.82 9.99
C LEU A 126 -7.33 -2.87 10.57
N PRO A 127 -6.94 -1.85 11.34
CA PRO A 127 -7.88 -0.82 11.80
C PRO A 127 -8.54 -0.13 10.61
N ALA A 128 -9.83 0.25 10.74
CA ALA A 128 -10.49 1.08 9.74
C ALA A 128 -9.81 2.47 9.63
N PRO A 129 -9.67 3.06 8.43
CA PRO A 129 -10.21 2.62 7.15
C PRO A 129 -9.36 1.55 6.40
N GLY A 130 -8.30 1.04 7.02
CA GLY A 130 -7.28 0.22 6.38
C GLY A 130 -6.27 1.08 5.60
N PHE A 131 -5.39 0.43 4.86
CA PHE A 131 -4.61 1.15 3.84
C PHE A 131 -5.52 1.51 2.65
N PRO A 132 -5.29 2.65 1.98
CA PRO A 132 -5.86 2.87 0.66
C PRO A 132 -5.56 1.69 -0.27
N TYR A 133 -6.36 1.52 -1.33
CA TYR A 133 -6.16 0.43 -2.28
C TYR A 133 -4.72 0.35 -2.84
N ASP A 134 -4.09 1.52 -2.96
CA ASP A 134 -2.73 1.69 -3.45
C ASP A 134 -1.67 1.23 -2.44
N GLY A 135 -2.03 1.00 -1.18
CA GLY A 135 -1.14 0.59 -0.09
C GLY A 135 -0.19 1.71 0.34
N GLY A 136 0.69 2.10 -0.57
CA GLY A 136 1.63 3.19 -0.48
C GLY A 136 2.34 3.46 -1.80
N THR A 137 3.26 4.41 -1.80
CA THR A 137 4.04 4.81 -2.97
C THR A 137 5.54 4.77 -2.67
N MET A 138 6.35 4.54 -3.70
CA MET A 138 7.78 4.87 -3.72
C MET A 138 8.00 6.01 -4.70
N ASP A 139 8.73 7.03 -4.28
CA ASP A 139 8.94 8.25 -5.03
C ASP A 139 10.41 8.68 -4.94
N ASN A 140 10.97 9.02 -6.10
CA ASN A 140 12.25 9.70 -6.33
C ASN A 140 12.39 9.99 -7.84
N ASP A 141 13.52 10.55 -8.25
CA ASP A 141 13.81 10.81 -9.68
C ASP A 141 13.67 9.54 -10.55
N PHE A 142 14.10 8.38 -10.06
CA PHE A 142 13.99 7.12 -10.81
C PHE A 142 12.52 6.74 -11.05
N PHE A 143 11.71 6.67 -9.99
CA PHE A 143 10.30 6.32 -10.09
C PHE A 143 9.47 7.43 -10.74
N PHE A 144 9.91 8.68 -10.73
CA PHE A 144 9.32 9.74 -11.53
C PHE A 144 9.31 9.41 -13.03
N ALA A 145 10.39 8.80 -13.54
CA ALA A 145 10.52 8.40 -14.93
C ALA A 145 10.01 6.98 -15.23
N LEU A 146 10.21 6.05 -14.30
CA LEU A 146 9.86 4.63 -14.44
C LEU A 146 8.95 4.18 -13.30
N ASN A 147 7.66 4.44 -13.45
CA ASN A 147 6.62 4.09 -12.48
C ASN A 147 5.57 3.16 -13.06
N ASN A 148 4.74 2.61 -12.18
CA ASN A 148 3.48 1.96 -12.53
C ASN A 148 2.26 2.89 -12.39
N ASP A 149 2.42 4.13 -11.91
CA ASP A 149 1.42 5.21 -11.93
C ASP A 149 1.94 6.43 -12.72
N PRO A 150 1.71 6.46 -14.05
CA PRO A 150 2.18 7.53 -14.92
C PRO A 150 1.61 8.91 -14.61
N TRP A 151 0.55 9.00 -13.78
CA TRP A 151 -0.08 10.26 -13.43
C TRP A 151 0.51 10.82 -12.13
N GLY A 152 0.58 9.98 -11.09
CA GLY A 152 1.19 10.37 -9.82
C GLY A 152 2.70 10.42 -9.85
N HIS A 153 3.34 10.02 -10.97
CA HIS A 153 4.80 9.96 -11.12
C HIS A 153 5.49 9.20 -9.99
N SER A 154 4.83 8.15 -9.47
CA SER A 154 5.31 7.38 -8.33
C SER A 154 5.03 5.90 -8.54
N PHE A 155 5.76 5.05 -7.83
CA PHE A 155 5.56 3.61 -7.91
C PHE A 155 4.61 3.14 -6.81
N ILE A 156 3.41 2.70 -7.19
CA ILE A 156 2.36 2.21 -6.30
C ILE A 156 2.68 0.80 -5.81
N LEU A 157 2.86 0.65 -4.51
CA LEU A 157 3.19 -0.60 -3.83
C LEU A 157 2.03 -1.60 -3.82
N GLY A 158 0.78 -1.15 -3.90
CA GLY A 158 -0.38 -2.04 -3.90
C GLY A 158 -0.63 -2.77 -5.23
N TRP A 159 0.07 -2.39 -6.30
CA TRP A 159 -0.17 -2.86 -7.67
C TRP A 159 0.86 -3.90 -8.15
N SER A 160 2.06 -3.94 -7.55
CA SER A 160 3.11 -4.94 -7.78
C SER A 160 3.67 -5.39 -6.44
N ASP A 161 4.33 -6.54 -6.37
CA ASP A 161 5.07 -7.02 -5.17
C ASP A 161 6.59 -6.86 -5.32
N SER A 162 7.04 -6.40 -6.48
CA SER A 162 8.45 -6.24 -6.80
C SER A 162 8.69 -5.25 -7.94
N VAL A 163 9.92 -4.74 -8.00
CA VAL A 163 10.45 -3.97 -9.14
C VAL A 163 11.95 -4.22 -9.27
N VAL A 164 12.43 -4.37 -10.50
CA VAL A 164 13.87 -4.41 -10.82
C VAL A 164 14.26 -3.06 -11.39
N VAL A 165 15.24 -2.44 -10.75
CA VAL A 165 15.76 -1.12 -11.07
C VAL A 165 17.09 -1.33 -11.78
N GLU A 166 17.11 -1.01 -13.07
CA GLU A 166 18.29 -1.04 -13.93
C GLU A 166 18.92 0.36 -13.98
N PRO A 167 20.22 0.49 -14.33
CA PRO A 167 20.83 1.80 -14.53
C PRO A 167 20.22 2.43 -15.80
N PHE A 168 19.27 3.35 -15.60
CA PHE A 168 18.52 3.96 -16.70
C PHE A 168 19.24 5.17 -17.32
N HIS A 169 19.83 6.03 -16.48
CA HIS A 169 20.52 7.25 -16.92
C HIS A 169 21.69 7.58 -15.95
N PRO A 170 22.82 8.15 -16.42
CA PRO A 170 24.00 8.41 -15.58
C PRO A 170 23.75 9.31 -14.36
N ASN A 171 22.68 10.10 -14.39
CA ASN A 171 22.31 11.05 -13.33
C ASN A 171 21.04 10.66 -12.59
N MET A 172 20.48 9.47 -12.83
CA MET A 172 19.28 9.00 -12.13
C MET A 172 19.67 7.89 -11.19
N TYR A 173 19.54 8.17 -9.90
CA TYR A 173 19.87 7.24 -8.84
C TYR A 173 18.59 6.73 -8.22
N VAL A 174 18.57 5.45 -7.88
CA VAL A 174 17.46 4.86 -7.14
C VAL A 174 17.47 5.26 -5.67
N PHE A 175 18.56 5.77 -5.11
CA PHE A 175 18.58 6.28 -3.74
C PHE A 175 18.90 7.79 -3.71
N PRO A 176 18.30 8.56 -2.79
CA PRO A 176 17.29 8.14 -1.80
C PRO A 176 15.94 7.73 -2.42
N ILE A 177 15.19 6.88 -1.72
CA ILE A 177 13.79 6.53 -2.05
C ILE A 177 12.90 7.05 -0.94
N LEU A 178 11.90 7.85 -1.28
CA LEU A 178 10.83 8.18 -0.36
C LEU A 178 9.75 7.11 -0.43
N VAL A 179 9.48 6.42 0.66
CA VAL A 179 8.39 5.45 0.79
C VAL A 179 7.27 6.06 1.63
N ASN A 180 6.07 6.13 1.08
CA ASN A 180 4.89 6.68 1.72
C ASN A 180 3.79 5.62 1.83
N LEU A 181 3.55 5.10 3.01
CA LEU A 181 2.43 4.20 3.28
C LEU A 181 1.18 4.99 3.70
N GLY A 182 0.01 4.48 3.35
CA GLY A 182 -1.27 5.08 3.78
C GLY A 182 -1.67 6.35 3.02
N MET A 183 -0.76 6.97 2.27
CA MET A 183 -1.10 8.01 1.31
C MET A 183 -1.53 7.35 0.01
N GLY A 184 -2.79 7.57 -0.40
CA GLY A 184 -3.23 7.19 -1.75
C GLY A 184 -2.55 8.08 -2.79
N SER A 185 -2.48 7.61 -4.05
CA SER A 185 -2.12 8.49 -5.17
C SER A 185 -3.11 9.66 -5.13
N THR A 186 -2.64 10.84 -4.73
CA THR A 186 -3.49 12.02 -4.64
C THR A 186 -3.81 12.42 -6.07
N THR A 187 -4.90 11.90 -6.62
CA THR A 187 -5.41 12.36 -7.91
C THR A 187 -5.73 13.84 -7.76
N GLY A 188 -4.85 14.69 -8.27
CA GLY A 188 -5.12 16.12 -8.34
C GLY A 188 -6.39 16.31 -9.17
N THR A 189 -7.27 17.24 -8.77
CA THR A 189 -8.48 17.52 -9.57
C THR A 189 -8.16 17.95 -11.02
N GLU A 190 -6.92 18.36 -11.28
CA GLU A 190 -6.41 18.72 -12.60
C GLU A 190 -6.19 17.50 -13.50
N GLU A 191 -5.77 16.36 -12.95
CA GLU A 191 -5.54 15.12 -13.72
C GLU A 191 -6.84 14.50 -14.22
N LEU A 192 -7.92 14.63 -13.44
CA LEU A 192 -9.28 14.20 -13.81
C LEU A 192 -9.78 14.87 -15.09
N ARG A 193 -9.27 16.06 -15.46
CA ARG A 193 -9.73 16.80 -16.64
C ARG A 193 -9.17 16.28 -17.96
N SER A 194 -8.02 15.59 -17.94
CA SER A 194 -7.37 15.07 -19.14
C SER A 194 -7.85 13.66 -19.53
N MET A 195 -8.60 13.00 -18.66
CA MET A 195 -9.06 11.64 -18.87
C MET A 195 -10.41 11.65 -19.61
N VAL A 196 -10.48 10.97 -20.76
CA VAL A 196 -11.79 10.54 -21.27
C VAL A 196 -12.39 9.65 -20.18
N PRO A 197 -13.51 10.04 -19.55
CA PRO A 197 -14.03 9.32 -18.40
C PRO A 197 -14.44 7.91 -18.81
N LEU A 198 -14.22 6.94 -17.93
CA LEU A 198 -14.83 5.64 -18.09
C LEU A 198 -16.33 5.79 -17.80
N HIS A 199 -17.18 5.42 -18.76
CA HIS A 199 -18.63 5.51 -18.62
C HIS A 199 -19.22 4.10 -18.56
N PRO A 200 -19.31 3.47 -17.38
CA PRO A 200 -20.03 2.21 -17.23
C PRO A 200 -21.51 2.42 -17.56
N LEU A 201 -22.09 1.50 -18.31
CA LEU A 201 -23.48 1.57 -18.77
C LEU A 201 -24.23 0.27 -18.46
N PRO A 202 -25.47 0.33 -17.93
CA PRO A 202 -26.12 1.53 -17.39
C PRO A 202 -25.49 1.96 -16.05
N ASN A 203 -25.59 3.25 -15.70
CA ASN A 203 -25.22 3.78 -14.39
C ASN A 203 -26.22 4.88 -13.96
N PRO A 204 -27.09 4.65 -12.96
CA PRO A 204 -27.22 3.42 -12.16
C PRO A 204 -27.57 2.19 -13.00
N GLY A 205 -27.14 1.01 -12.56
CA GLY A 205 -27.39 -0.26 -13.25
C GLY A 205 -27.88 -1.37 -12.33
N SER A 206 -28.47 -2.40 -12.94
CA SER A 206 -28.95 -3.59 -12.24
C SER A 206 -27.93 -4.72 -12.30
N ASP A 207 -28.25 -5.88 -12.85
CA ASP A 207 -27.41 -7.09 -12.78
C ASP A 207 -26.27 -7.11 -13.78
N LYS A 208 -26.21 -6.11 -14.65
CA LYS A 208 -25.26 -6.04 -15.76
C LYS A 208 -24.63 -4.67 -15.83
N VAL A 209 -23.32 -4.65 -15.98
CA VAL A 209 -22.56 -3.45 -16.32
C VAL A 209 -21.74 -3.72 -17.57
N SER A 210 -21.98 -2.90 -18.59
CA SER A 210 -21.22 -2.86 -19.83
C SER A 210 -20.18 -1.76 -19.76
N ILE A 211 -18.99 -2.10 -20.19
CA ILE A 211 -17.80 -1.27 -20.09
C ILE A 211 -17.24 -1.19 -21.49
N ARG A 212 -16.99 0.03 -21.95
CA ARG A 212 -16.37 0.30 -23.23
C ARG A 212 -15.18 1.20 -23.02
N ASP A 213 -14.09 0.89 -23.71
CA ASP A 213 -12.88 1.68 -23.68
C ASP A 213 -12.33 1.86 -25.11
N ALA A 214 -11.56 2.92 -25.32
CA ALA A 214 -10.89 3.17 -26.60
C ALA A 214 -9.82 2.10 -26.90
N GLN A 215 -9.24 1.51 -25.85
CA GLN A 215 -8.25 0.45 -25.92
C GLN A 215 -8.83 -0.91 -25.50
N PRO A 216 -8.20 -2.03 -25.92
CA PRO A 216 -8.57 -3.34 -25.42
C PRO A 216 -8.43 -3.41 -23.89
N ILE A 217 -9.43 -4.00 -23.25
CA ILE A 217 -9.52 -4.20 -21.80
C ILE A 217 -8.82 -5.52 -21.47
N GLN A 218 -7.76 -5.48 -20.66
CA GLN A 218 -7.09 -6.68 -20.14
C GLN A 218 -7.84 -7.25 -18.92
N GLU A 219 -8.28 -6.37 -18.02
CA GLU A 219 -8.93 -6.76 -16.77
C GLU A 219 -9.93 -5.70 -16.32
N VAL A 220 -11.04 -6.15 -15.76
CA VAL A 220 -11.96 -5.31 -15.00
C VAL A 220 -12.05 -5.82 -13.57
N GLN A 221 -11.97 -4.90 -12.62
CA GLN A 221 -12.23 -5.14 -11.21
C GLN A 221 -13.43 -4.31 -10.75
N LEU A 222 -14.29 -4.89 -9.93
CA LEU A 222 -15.37 -4.18 -9.25
C LEU A 222 -15.19 -4.31 -7.74
N ARG A 223 -15.12 -3.16 -7.06
CA ARG A 223 -14.84 -3.07 -5.61
C ARG A 223 -15.89 -2.23 -4.91
N SER A 224 -16.21 -2.53 -3.66
CA SER A 224 -16.99 -1.60 -2.82
C SER A 224 -16.11 -0.44 -2.32
N LEU A 225 -16.75 0.58 -1.72
CA LEU A 225 -16.05 1.78 -1.23
C LEU A 225 -15.07 1.50 -0.08
N ASP A 226 -15.24 0.39 0.64
CA ASP A 226 -14.30 -0.12 1.64
C ASP A 226 -13.10 -0.89 1.03
N GLY A 227 -13.00 -0.93 -0.31
CA GLY A 227 -11.93 -1.60 -1.05
C GLY A 227 -12.11 -3.10 -1.28
N ARG A 228 -13.15 -3.72 -0.70
CA ARG A 228 -13.42 -5.16 -0.89
C ARG A 228 -13.67 -5.48 -2.36
N LEU A 229 -12.96 -6.48 -2.86
CA LEU A 229 -13.07 -6.96 -4.24
C LEU A 229 -14.26 -7.90 -4.38
N TRP A 230 -15.20 -7.55 -5.25
CA TRP A 230 -16.39 -8.34 -5.53
C TRP A 230 -16.28 -9.16 -6.81
N LYS A 231 -15.73 -8.56 -7.86
CA LYS A 231 -15.63 -9.21 -9.17
C LYS A 231 -14.31 -8.87 -9.85
N VAL A 232 -13.75 -9.86 -10.53
CA VAL A 232 -12.66 -9.68 -11.50
C VAL A 232 -13.03 -10.43 -12.77
N GLN A 233 -12.85 -9.79 -13.91
CA GLN A 233 -13.04 -10.42 -15.22
C GLN A 233 -11.94 -9.97 -16.17
N LYS A 234 -11.23 -10.93 -16.76
CA LYS A 234 -10.22 -10.66 -17.79
C LYS A 234 -10.86 -10.57 -19.16
N GLY A 235 -10.27 -9.76 -20.04
CA GLY A 235 -10.71 -9.56 -21.42
C GLY A 235 -9.52 -9.32 -22.34
N GLN A 236 -9.82 -9.21 -23.64
CA GLN A 236 -8.90 -8.68 -24.67
C GLN A 236 -9.66 -7.81 -25.69
N GLU A 237 -10.90 -7.46 -25.38
CA GLU A 237 -11.79 -6.70 -26.25
C GLU A 237 -11.94 -5.27 -25.76
N LYS A 238 -12.37 -4.36 -26.63
CA LYS A 238 -12.66 -2.96 -26.26
C LYS A 238 -13.98 -2.81 -25.48
N GLN A 239 -14.76 -3.88 -25.40
CA GLN A 239 -16.00 -3.94 -24.66
C GLN A 239 -15.99 -5.18 -23.77
N LEU A 240 -16.50 -5.03 -22.54
CA LEU A 240 -16.66 -6.13 -21.60
C LEU A 240 -17.97 -5.96 -20.85
N GLU A 241 -18.67 -7.06 -20.60
CA GLU A 241 -19.89 -7.09 -19.78
C GLU A 241 -19.60 -7.91 -18.51
N LEU A 242 -19.89 -7.33 -17.35
CA LEU A 242 -19.92 -8.09 -16.09
C LEU A 242 -21.35 -8.34 -15.68
N ASN A 243 -21.64 -9.61 -15.38
CA ASN A 243 -22.85 -10.03 -14.69
C ASN A 243 -22.58 -10.04 -13.19
N VAL A 244 -23.40 -9.29 -12.46
CA VAL A 244 -23.27 -9.00 -11.03
C VAL A 244 -24.62 -9.06 -10.26
N PRO A 245 -25.49 -10.05 -10.49
CA PRO A 245 -26.76 -10.18 -9.75
C PRO A 245 -26.56 -10.38 -8.25
N GLU A 246 -25.39 -10.86 -7.82
CA GLU A 246 -25.06 -11.13 -6.42
C GLU A 246 -24.77 -9.87 -5.58
N LEU A 247 -24.62 -8.70 -6.21
CA LEU A 247 -24.23 -7.49 -5.51
C LEU A 247 -25.40 -6.83 -4.77
N PRO A 248 -25.21 -6.42 -3.50
CA PRO A 248 -26.17 -5.55 -2.84
C PRO A 248 -26.21 -4.18 -3.51
N ASP A 249 -27.33 -3.48 -3.34
CA ASP A 249 -27.47 -2.07 -3.75
C ASP A 249 -26.38 -1.22 -3.09
N GLY A 250 -25.79 -0.30 -3.85
CA GLY A 250 -24.70 0.53 -3.35
C GLY A 250 -23.81 1.12 -4.44
N VAL A 251 -22.81 1.87 -4.00
CA VAL A 251 -21.79 2.46 -4.87
C VAL A 251 -20.56 1.57 -4.90
N TYR A 252 -20.07 1.31 -6.11
CA TYR A 252 -18.89 0.50 -6.38
C TYR A 252 -17.88 1.30 -7.18
N MET A 253 -16.60 1.01 -7.00
CA MET A 253 -15.52 1.47 -7.84
C MET A 253 -15.24 0.41 -8.91
N LEU A 254 -15.48 0.79 -10.17
CA LEU A 254 -15.11 0.00 -11.34
C LEU A 254 -13.71 0.41 -11.78
N ARG A 255 -12.79 -0.55 -11.93
CA ARG A 255 -11.43 -0.34 -12.45
C ARG A 255 -11.19 -1.17 -13.69
N VAL A 256 -10.52 -0.59 -14.68
CA VAL A 256 -10.23 -1.21 -15.97
C VAL A 256 -8.74 -1.11 -16.24
N LEU A 257 -8.06 -2.25 -16.35
CA LEU A 257 -6.69 -2.34 -16.85
C LEU A 257 -6.75 -2.46 -18.37
N ARG A 258 -6.06 -1.56 -19.07
CA ARG A 258 -5.98 -1.54 -20.52
C ARG A 258 -4.80 -2.35 -21.04
N ALA A 259 -4.80 -2.61 -22.35
CA ALA A 259 -3.71 -3.29 -23.05
C ALA A 259 -2.36 -2.58 -22.93
N ASP A 260 -2.35 -1.26 -22.74
CA ASP A 260 -1.14 -0.45 -22.53
C ASP A 260 -0.64 -0.46 -21.07
N GLY A 261 -1.27 -1.22 -20.18
CA GLY A 261 -0.91 -1.31 -18.76
C GLY A 261 -1.49 -0.18 -17.90
N THR A 262 -2.22 0.77 -18.47
CA THR A 262 -2.81 1.87 -17.71
C THR A 262 -4.14 1.48 -17.06
N TRP A 263 -4.39 1.98 -15.84
CA TRP A 263 -5.65 1.81 -15.13
C TRP A 263 -6.61 2.98 -15.37
N ARG A 264 -7.90 2.69 -15.59
CA ARG A 264 -8.99 3.68 -15.52
C ARG A 264 -9.96 3.30 -14.43
N GLN A 265 -10.66 4.29 -13.87
CA GLN A 265 -11.67 4.04 -12.86
C GLN A 265 -12.90 4.94 -13.02
N ALA A 266 -14.04 4.42 -12.59
CA ALA A 266 -15.28 5.18 -12.48
C ALA A 266 -16.18 4.60 -11.38
N PRO A 267 -16.97 5.44 -10.69
CA PRO A 267 -18.01 4.96 -9.82
C PRO A 267 -19.15 4.33 -10.64
N TRP A 268 -19.75 3.27 -10.10
CA TRP A 268 -20.94 2.62 -10.63
C TRP A 268 -21.93 2.36 -9.51
N VAL A 269 -23.21 2.68 -9.71
CA VAL A 269 -24.26 2.53 -8.70
C VAL A 269 -25.13 1.32 -9.05
N LYS A 270 -25.16 0.33 -8.17
CA LYS A 270 -26.06 -0.83 -8.24
C LYS A 270 -27.41 -0.46 -7.63
N VAL A 271 -28.48 -0.68 -8.41
CA VAL A 271 -29.87 -0.58 -7.99
C VAL A 271 -30.64 -1.79 -8.53
N ASN A 272 -31.31 -2.52 -7.65
CA ASN A 272 -32.20 -3.64 -8.02
C ASN A 272 -33.64 -3.18 -8.26
#